data_AF-A0A522CPH4-F1
#
_entry.id   AF-A0A522CPH4-F1
#
_cell.length_a   1.000
_cell.length_b   1.000
_cell.length_c   1.000
_cell.angle_alpha   90.00
_cell.angle_beta   90.00
_cell.angle_gamma   90.00
#
_symmetry.space_group_name_H-M   'P 1'
#
loop_
_entity.id
_entity.type
_entity.pdbx_description
1 polymer ?
#
loop_
_entity_poly.entity_id
_entity_poly.type
_entity_poly.pdbx_seq_one_letter_code
_entity_poly.pdbx_strand_id
1 'polypeptide(L)'
;MIYDWNFAERIACTDDERRECARLIPRLMNMGLKARREGLLALEDDLEDAGHPFLRMGLDLVVNGTDPEAVRKALEMQILSQGYRGRELLERGILLEGLLMVQSGTIPRSMKDLLAVFFAESYRGAIDSLCEEEYEGTTSKILARLEGRPPVSDDTALLERAIADLSNEDIMKTLHEIDTHALIVALSGASGTVISRMCACLTPRAKDLLIEDLISFLHFPPDISDIISAQEKVLTALENLEDDGEMANPPPRSS
;
A
#
# COMPACT_ATOMS: atom_id res chain seq x y z
N MET A 1 -17.41 16.39 -16.14
CA MET A 1 -17.98 15.29 -16.95
C MET A 1 -19.29 14.93 -16.32
N ILE A 2 -20.34 14.69 -17.11
CA ILE A 2 -21.64 14.31 -16.58
C ILE A 2 -21.71 12.78 -16.61
N TYR A 3 -21.71 12.16 -15.43
CA TYR A 3 -21.88 10.73 -15.25
C TYR A 3 -23.38 10.37 -15.25
N ASP A 4 -24.00 10.44 -16.42
CA ASP A 4 -25.41 10.15 -16.64
C ASP A 4 -25.63 8.79 -17.34
N TRP A 5 -26.90 8.48 -17.63
CA TRP A 5 -27.27 7.27 -18.37
C TRP A 5 -26.62 7.19 -19.76
N ASN A 6 -26.39 8.33 -20.43
CA ASN A 6 -25.72 8.35 -21.72
C ASN A 6 -24.23 8.01 -21.58
N PHE A 7 -23.57 8.45 -20.50
CA PHE A 7 -22.23 7.96 -20.17
C PHE A 7 -22.24 6.44 -19.95
N ALA A 8 -23.18 5.94 -19.14
CA ALA A 8 -23.29 4.51 -18.84
C ALA A 8 -23.49 3.63 -20.09
N GLU A 9 -24.31 4.07 -21.05
CA GLU A 9 -24.46 3.38 -22.34
C GLU A 9 -23.19 3.46 -23.19
N ARG A 10 -22.50 4.59 -23.19
CA ARG A 10 -21.31 4.81 -24.01
C ARG A 10 -20.09 4.04 -23.54
N ILE A 11 -20.01 3.65 -22.28
CA ILE A 11 -18.92 2.81 -21.75
C ILE A 11 -19.17 1.30 -21.92
N ALA A 12 -20.29 0.90 -22.54
CA ALA A 12 -20.61 -0.50 -22.78
C ALA A 12 -19.50 -1.18 -23.60
N CYS A 13 -18.91 -2.23 -23.05
CA CYS A 13 -17.80 -2.99 -23.60
C CYS A 13 -17.95 -4.47 -23.20
N THR A 14 -17.12 -5.32 -23.79
CA THR A 14 -17.08 -6.75 -23.46
C THR A 14 -16.54 -6.98 -22.05
N ASP A 15 -16.83 -8.15 -21.47
CA ASP A 15 -16.30 -8.50 -20.15
C ASP A 15 -14.76 -8.56 -20.12
N ASP A 16 -14.14 -9.01 -21.21
CA ASP A 16 -12.67 -9.06 -21.32
C ASP A 16 -12.06 -7.64 -21.32
N GLU A 17 -12.61 -6.73 -22.13
CA GLU A 17 -12.20 -5.32 -22.13
C GLU A 17 -12.41 -4.66 -20.76
N ARG A 18 -13.52 -5.00 -20.09
CA ARG A 18 -13.81 -4.49 -18.75
C ARG A 18 -12.82 -5.03 -17.72
N ARG A 19 -12.42 -6.30 -17.78
CA ARG A 19 -11.35 -6.85 -16.92
C ARG A 19 -10.01 -6.17 -17.17
N GLU A 20 -9.70 -5.84 -18.41
CA GLU A 20 -8.48 -5.09 -18.73
C GLU A 20 -8.51 -3.68 -18.12
N CYS A 21 -9.63 -2.97 -18.22
CA CYS A 21 -9.78 -1.66 -17.56
C CYS A 21 -9.65 -1.75 -16.03
N ALA A 22 -10.10 -2.85 -15.40
CA ALA A 22 -9.99 -3.04 -13.95
C ALA A 22 -8.54 -3.09 -13.47
N ARG A 23 -7.59 -3.52 -14.31
CA ARG A 23 -6.15 -3.55 -13.99
C ARG A 23 -5.54 -2.15 -13.81
N LEU A 24 -6.24 -1.10 -14.23
CA LEU A 24 -5.79 0.28 -14.01
C LEU A 24 -5.92 0.69 -12.54
N ILE A 25 -6.83 0.07 -11.79
CA ILE A 25 -7.10 0.44 -10.39
C ILE A 25 -5.85 0.28 -9.53
N PRO A 26 -5.22 -0.91 -9.42
CA PRO A 26 -4.05 -1.06 -8.57
C PRO A 26 -2.84 -0.25 -9.05
N ARG A 27 -2.67 -0.05 -10.36
CA ARG A 27 -1.68 0.90 -10.90
C ARG A 27 -1.89 2.32 -10.37
N LEU A 28 -3.12 2.83 -10.39
CA LEU A 28 -3.46 4.16 -9.87
C LEU A 28 -3.29 4.26 -8.35
N MET A 29 -3.61 3.18 -7.62
CA MET A 29 -3.36 3.10 -6.18
C MET A 29 -1.87 3.20 -5.85
N ASN A 30 -1.02 2.52 -6.63
CA ASN A 30 0.43 2.58 -6.48
C ASN A 30 1.00 3.97 -6.74
N MET A 31 0.50 4.67 -7.77
CA MET A 31 0.82 6.08 -7.99
C MET A 31 0.39 6.95 -6.80
N GLY A 32 -0.81 6.71 -6.26
CA GLY A 32 -1.30 7.39 -5.06
C GLY A 32 -0.40 7.17 -3.84
N LEU A 33 0.05 5.93 -3.63
CA LEU A 33 0.98 5.60 -2.55
C LEU A 33 2.33 6.31 -2.73
N LYS A 34 2.91 6.24 -3.94
CA LYS A 34 4.18 6.91 -4.28
C LYS A 34 4.09 8.42 -4.07
N ALA A 35 3.02 9.04 -4.58
CA ALA A 35 2.76 10.47 -4.45
C ALA A 35 2.61 10.93 -2.99
N ARG A 36 1.93 10.15 -2.15
CA ARG A 36 1.78 10.48 -0.72
C ARG A 36 3.09 10.35 0.05
N ARG A 37 3.95 9.42 -0.35
CA ARG A 37 5.24 9.15 0.29
C ARG A 37 6.30 10.17 -0.09
N GLU A 38 6.47 10.40 -1.39
CA GLU A 38 7.62 11.12 -1.94
C GLU A 38 7.23 12.46 -2.57
N GLY A 39 5.94 12.78 -2.61
CA GLY A 39 5.39 13.93 -3.34
C GLY A 39 5.10 13.60 -4.82
N LEU A 40 4.40 14.51 -5.50
CA LEU A 40 3.94 14.30 -6.88
C LEU A 40 5.07 14.17 -7.91
N LEU A 41 6.23 14.80 -7.64
CA LEU A 41 7.41 14.71 -8.51
C LEU A 41 7.95 13.28 -8.63
N ALA A 42 7.71 12.43 -7.63
CA ALA A 42 8.10 11.03 -7.72
C ALA A 42 7.38 10.29 -8.85
N LEU A 43 6.30 10.82 -9.41
CA LEU A 43 5.60 10.22 -10.55
C LEU A 43 6.29 10.49 -11.91
N GLU A 44 7.45 11.14 -11.94
CA GLU A 44 8.23 11.33 -13.17
C GLU A 44 8.63 9.99 -13.82
N ASP A 45 9.05 9.00 -13.03
CA ASP A 45 9.34 7.66 -13.58
C ASP A 45 8.09 7.02 -14.21
N ASP A 46 6.94 7.18 -13.54
CA ASP A 46 5.66 6.65 -13.98
C ASP A 46 5.15 7.33 -15.27
N LEU A 47 5.55 8.59 -15.49
CA LEU A 47 5.29 9.35 -16.70
C LEU A 47 6.07 8.80 -17.90
N GLU A 48 7.31 8.38 -17.69
CA GLU A 48 8.14 7.75 -18.73
C GLU A 48 7.55 6.39 -19.15
N ASP A 49 7.03 5.62 -18.19
CA ASP A 49 6.45 4.29 -18.38
C ASP A 49 4.92 4.28 -18.60
N ALA A 50 4.31 5.45 -18.80
CA ALA A 50 2.85 5.60 -18.84
C ALA A 50 2.17 4.67 -19.88
N GLY A 51 2.81 4.44 -21.03
CA GLY A 51 2.35 3.56 -22.12
C GLY A 51 1.08 4.02 -22.85
N HIS A 52 0.15 4.66 -22.13
CA HIS A 52 -1.11 5.19 -22.62
C HIS A 52 -1.05 6.73 -22.78
N PRO A 53 -1.31 7.31 -23.97
CA PRO A 53 -1.14 8.75 -24.22
C PRO A 53 -1.95 9.66 -23.29
N PHE A 54 -3.17 9.24 -22.92
CA PHE A 54 -4.01 10.00 -21.99
C PHE A 54 -3.45 10.01 -20.57
N LEU A 55 -2.89 8.89 -20.11
CA LEU A 55 -2.28 8.79 -18.78
C LEU A 55 -1.02 9.66 -18.73
N ARG A 56 -0.19 9.60 -19.76
CA ARG A 56 1.00 10.47 -19.88
C ARG A 56 0.63 11.95 -19.78
N MET A 57 -0.38 12.38 -20.55
CA MET A 57 -0.85 13.77 -20.50
C MET A 57 -1.35 14.16 -19.11
N GLY A 58 -2.12 13.29 -18.46
CA GLY A 58 -2.62 13.57 -17.12
C GLY A 58 -1.53 13.59 -16.04
N LEU A 59 -0.58 12.66 -16.08
CA LEU A 59 0.58 12.64 -15.18
C LEU A 59 1.43 13.89 -15.37
N ASP A 60 1.69 14.32 -16.60
CA ASP A 60 2.46 15.53 -16.88
C ASP A 60 1.81 16.76 -16.23
N LEU A 61 0.48 16.91 -16.35
CA LEU A 61 -0.24 18.01 -15.71
C LEU A 61 -0.15 17.96 -14.18
N VAL A 62 -0.27 16.76 -13.59
CA VAL A 62 -0.22 16.54 -12.14
C VAL A 62 1.18 16.81 -11.58
N VAL A 63 2.22 16.27 -12.21
CA VAL A 63 3.64 16.45 -11.82
C VAL A 63 4.04 17.92 -11.89
N ASN A 64 3.60 18.64 -12.93
CA ASN A 64 3.85 20.08 -13.08
C ASN A 64 3.06 20.95 -12.07
N GLY A 65 2.29 20.36 -11.16
CA GLY A 65 1.55 21.09 -10.13
C GLY A 65 0.38 21.91 -10.67
N THR A 66 -0.19 21.52 -11.81
CA THR A 66 -1.37 22.18 -12.39
C THR A 66 -2.55 22.04 -11.43
N ASP A 67 -3.33 23.11 -11.22
CA ASP A 67 -4.50 23.08 -10.34
C ASP A 67 -5.48 21.92 -10.69
N PRO A 68 -6.01 21.17 -9.70
CA PRO A 68 -6.85 19.99 -9.95
C PRO A 68 -8.08 20.26 -10.82
N GLU A 69 -8.70 21.44 -10.72
CA GLU A 69 -9.86 21.79 -11.54
C GLU A 69 -9.44 22.08 -12.98
N ALA A 70 -8.24 22.64 -13.19
CA ALA A 70 -7.66 22.80 -14.52
C ALA A 70 -7.27 21.45 -15.14
N VAL A 71 -6.68 20.52 -14.35
CA VAL A 71 -6.41 19.14 -14.79
C VAL A 71 -7.69 18.46 -15.22
N ARG A 72 -8.73 18.49 -14.36
CA ARG A 72 -10.05 17.93 -14.66
C ARG A 72 -10.58 18.48 -15.98
N LYS A 73 -10.65 19.81 -16.14
CA LYS A 73 -11.16 20.43 -17.38
C LYS A 73 -10.39 20.01 -18.62
N ALA A 74 -9.05 19.96 -18.55
CA ALA A 74 -8.22 19.55 -19.68
C ALA A 74 -8.48 18.10 -20.09
N LEU A 75 -8.49 17.18 -19.13
CA LEU A 75 -8.75 15.77 -19.36
C LEU A 75 -10.18 15.51 -19.85
N GLU A 76 -11.17 16.17 -19.27
CA GLU A 76 -12.57 16.07 -19.72
C GLU A 76 -12.75 16.60 -21.14
N MET A 77 -12.14 17.74 -21.48
CA MET A 77 -12.18 18.30 -22.82
C MET A 77 -11.55 17.34 -23.84
N GLN A 78 -10.44 16.69 -23.48
CA GLN A 78 -9.81 15.69 -24.34
C GLN A 78 -10.77 14.52 -24.60
N ILE A 79 -11.45 14.01 -23.57
CA ILE A 79 -12.42 12.91 -23.73
C ILE A 79 -13.60 13.33 -24.61
N LEU A 80 -14.17 14.50 -24.34
CA LEU A 80 -15.38 14.99 -25.02
C LEU A 80 -15.11 15.34 -26.49
N SER A 81 -13.97 15.97 -26.79
CA SER A 81 -13.60 16.40 -28.15
C SER A 81 -13.36 15.24 -29.11
N GLN A 82 -12.94 14.08 -28.60
CA GLN A 82 -12.58 12.91 -29.41
C GLN A 82 -13.72 11.89 -29.55
N GLY A 83 -14.82 12.05 -28.81
CA GLY A 83 -16.01 11.22 -28.98
C GLY A 83 -15.84 9.74 -28.63
N TYR A 84 -14.91 9.40 -27.72
CA TYR A 84 -14.63 8.01 -27.34
C TYR A 84 -15.87 7.23 -26.85
N ARG A 85 -15.81 5.90 -27.01
CA ARG A 85 -16.85 4.92 -26.61
C ARG A 85 -16.20 3.59 -26.20
N GLY A 86 -17.01 2.73 -25.59
CA GLY A 86 -16.66 1.39 -25.14
C GLY A 86 -15.50 1.41 -24.15
N ARG A 87 -14.58 0.46 -24.33
CA ARG A 87 -13.34 0.33 -23.54
C ARG A 87 -12.61 1.66 -23.41
N GLU A 88 -12.40 2.37 -24.51
CA GLU A 88 -11.57 3.58 -24.56
C GLU A 88 -12.12 4.72 -23.68
N LEU A 89 -13.45 4.83 -23.61
CA LEU A 89 -14.12 5.80 -22.74
C LEU A 89 -14.08 5.37 -21.27
N LEU A 90 -14.29 4.07 -21.01
CA LEU A 90 -14.20 3.51 -19.66
C LEU A 90 -12.80 3.70 -19.07
N GLU A 91 -11.76 3.30 -19.81
CA GLU A 91 -10.36 3.44 -19.45
C GLU A 91 -10.02 4.91 -19.15
N ARG A 92 -10.41 5.85 -20.01
CA ARG A 92 -10.18 7.29 -19.75
C ARG A 92 -10.94 7.84 -18.56
N GLY A 93 -12.17 7.38 -18.32
CA GLY A 93 -12.94 7.75 -17.13
C GLY A 93 -12.25 7.33 -15.84
N ILE A 94 -11.76 6.08 -15.80
CA ILE A 94 -11.00 5.53 -14.67
C ILE A 94 -9.68 6.30 -14.48
N LEU A 95 -8.93 6.52 -15.56
CA LEU A 95 -7.66 7.26 -15.52
C LEU A 95 -7.87 8.71 -15.04
N LEU A 96 -8.92 9.39 -15.52
CA LEU A 96 -9.23 10.76 -15.12
C LEU A 96 -9.52 10.85 -13.63
N GLU A 97 -10.45 10.04 -13.11
CA GLU A 97 -10.80 10.09 -11.69
C GLU A 97 -9.64 9.59 -10.82
N GLY A 98 -8.91 8.57 -11.27
CA GLY A 98 -7.73 8.05 -10.59
C GLY A 98 -6.63 9.11 -10.43
N LEU A 99 -6.28 9.82 -11.50
CA LEU A 99 -5.26 10.87 -11.45
C LEU A 99 -5.64 12.03 -10.54
N LEU A 100 -6.91 12.43 -10.55
CA LEU A 100 -7.41 13.47 -9.65
C LEU A 100 -7.38 13.01 -8.18
N MET A 101 -7.66 11.73 -7.92
CA MET A 101 -7.52 11.14 -6.59
C MET A 101 -6.06 11.12 -6.11
N VAL A 102 -5.12 10.74 -6.97
CA VAL A 102 -3.67 10.81 -6.70
C VAL A 102 -3.25 12.22 -6.34
N GLN A 103 -3.62 13.19 -7.19
CA GLN A 103 -3.28 14.59 -7.00
C GLN A 103 -3.87 15.17 -5.70
N SER A 104 -5.08 14.76 -5.35
CA SER A 104 -5.77 15.20 -4.12
C SER A 104 -5.28 14.49 -2.85
N GLY A 105 -4.29 13.58 -2.96
CA GLY A 105 -3.77 12.83 -1.82
C GLY A 105 -4.78 11.83 -1.23
N THR A 106 -5.71 11.34 -2.05
CA THR A 106 -6.71 10.34 -1.63
C THR A 106 -6.00 9.09 -1.11
N ILE A 107 -6.52 8.52 -0.01
CA ILE A 107 -5.97 7.30 0.56
C ILE A 107 -6.10 6.16 -0.47
N PRO A 108 -5.01 5.43 -0.82
CA PRO A 108 -5.02 4.42 -1.89
C PRO A 108 -6.16 3.40 -1.76
N ARG A 109 -6.45 2.94 -0.54
CA ARG A 109 -7.57 2.02 -0.30
C ARG A 109 -8.93 2.60 -0.66
N SER A 110 -9.16 3.88 -0.39
CA SER A 110 -10.39 4.57 -0.80
C SER A 110 -10.46 4.73 -2.32
N MET A 111 -9.32 4.83 -3.01
CA MET A 111 -9.31 4.89 -4.49
C MET A 111 -9.88 3.63 -5.10
N LYS A 112 -9.54 2.45 -4.56
CA LYS A 112 -10.12 1.17 -4.99
C LYS A 112 -11.64 1.20 -4.96
N ASP A 113 -12.22 1.61 -3.83
CA ASP A 113 -13.67 1.59 -3.64
C ASP A 113 -14.38 2.54 -4.60
N LEU A 114 -13.82 3.74 -4.79
CA LEU A 114 -14.36 4.78 -5.66
C LEU A 114 -14.22 4.42 -7.14
N LEU A 115 -13.07 3.89 -7.58
CA LEU A 115 -12.85 3.49 -8.97
C LEU A 115 -13.61 2.23 -9.34
N ALA A 116 -13.84 1.32 -8.39
CA ALA A 116 -14.64 0.12 -8.62
C ALA A 116 -16.13 0.43 -8.89
N VAL A 117 -16.61 1.67 -8.67
CA VAL A 117 -17.97 2.10 -9.04
C VAL A 117 -18.18 2.14 -10.56
N PHE A 118 -17.11 2.24 -11.36
CA PHE A 118 -17.20 2.12 -12.82
C PHE A 118 -17.56 0.69 -13.30
N PHE A 119 -17.58 -0.28 -12.39
CA PHE A 119 -17.76 -1.70 -12.68
C PHE A 119 -19.03 -2.24 -12.02
N ALA A 120 -19.56 -3.33 -12.58
CA ALA A 120 -20.66 -4.05 -11.96
C ALA A 120 -20.20 -4.73 -10.66
N GLU A 121 -21.13 -4.97 -9.73
CA GLU A 121 -20.83 -5.58 -8.43
C GLU A 121 -20.15 -6.96 -8.54
N SER A 122 -20.42 -7.70 -9.62
CA SER A 122 -19.76 -8.97 -9.93
C SER A 122 -18.24 -8.88 -10.12
N TYR A 123 -17.70 -7.69 -10.38
CA TYR A 123 -16.26 -7.46 -10.56
C TYR A 123 -15.51 -7.21 -9.24
N ARG A 124 -16.22 -7.05 -8.11
CA ARG A 124 -15.59 -6.70 -6.82
C ARG A 124 -14.50 -7.69 -6.43
N GLY A 125 -14.80 -9.00 -6.45
CA GLY A 125 -13.81 -10.03 -6.13
C GLY A 125 -12.62 -10.05 -7.10
N ALA A 126 -12.83 -9.79 -8.39
CA ALA A 126 -11.73 -9.72 -9.35
C ALA A 126 -10.82 -8.50 -9.11
N ILE A 127 -11.40 -7.35 -8.77
CA ILE A 127 -10.66 -6.14 -8.40
C ILE A 127 -9.89 -6.37 -7.10
N ASP A 128 -10.50 -7.05 -6.12
CA ASP A 128 -9.84 -7.42 -4.86
C ASP A 128 -8.57 -8.23 -5.14
N SER A 129 -8.68 -9.31 -5.93
CA SER A 129 -7.53 -10.15 -6.29
C SER A 129 -6.45 -9.39 -7.07
N LEU A 130 -6.83 -8.53 -8.03
CA LEU A 130 -5.87 -7.72 -8.79
C LEU A 130 -5.09 -6.76 -7.88
N CYS A 131 -5.77 -6.16 -6.89
CA CYS A 131 -5.09 -5.32 -5.92
C CYS A 131 -4.14 -6.14 -5.05
N GLU A 132 -4.60 -7.27 -4.49
CA GLU A 132 -3.76 -8.14 -3.66
C GLU A 132 -2.48 -8.59 -4.39
N GLU A 133 -2.58 -9.02 -5.65
CA GLU A 133 -1.41 -9.43 -6.46
C GLU A 133 -0.38 -8.29 -6.62
N GLU A 134 -0.83 -7.06 -6.88
CA GLU A 134 0.06 -5.91 -7.09
C GLU A 134 0.69 -5.40 -5.78
N TYR A 135 -0.05 -5.52 -4.66
CA TYR A 135 0.44 -5.20 -3.32
C TYR A 135 1.44 -6.23 -2.82
N GLU A 136 1.20 -7.54 -2.98
CA GLU A 136 2.17 -8.58 -2.62
C GLU A 136 3.52 -8.37 -3.33
N GLY A 137 3.50 -7.96 -4.60
CA GLY A 137 4.71 -7.61 -5.36
C GLY A 137 5.43 -6.37 -4.81
N THR A 138 4.68 -5.40 -4.28
CA THR A 138 5.23 -4.18 -3.67
C THR A 138 5.79 -4.46 -2.29
N THR A 139 5.04 -5.16 -1.43
CA THR A 139 5.44 -5.61 -0.10
C THR A 139 6.70 -6.47 -0.16
N SER A 140 6.77 -7.42 -1.10
CA SER A 140 7.96 -8.24 -1.29
C SER A 140 9.19 -7.42 -1.69
N LYS A 141 9.03 -6.42 -2.58
CA LYS A 141 10.13 -5.50 -2.96
C LYS A 141 10.57 -4.61 -1.79
N ILE A 142 9.64 -4.18 -0.95
CA ILE A 142 9.93 -3.35 0.22
C ILE A 142 10.67 -4.18 1.27
N LEU A 143 10.18 -5.37 1.58
CA LEU A 143 10.85 -6.31 2.48
C LEU A 143 12.26 -6.60 1.99
N ALA A 144 12.45 -6.87 0.70
CA ALA A 144 13.79 -7.06 0.11
C ALA A 144 14.70 -5.82 0.22
N ARG A 145 14.16 -4.60 0.28
CA ARG A 145 14.94 -3.37 0.55
C ARG A 145 15.29 -3.20 2.02
N LEU A 146 14.42 -3.70 2.91
CA LEU A 146 14.65 -3.69 4.34
C LEU A 146 15.65 -4.79 4.73
N GLU A 147 15.68 -5.91 4.02
CA GLU A 147 16.66 -6.99 4.20
C GLU A 147 18.10 -6.44 4.20
N GLY A 148 18.80 -6.61 5.32
CA GLY A 148 20.18 -6.12 5.52
C GLY A 148 20.30 -4.76 6.23
N ARG A 149 19.18 -4.07 6.51
CA ARG A 149 19.18 -2.87 7.35
C ARG A 149 19.43 -3.24 8.82
N PRO A 150 20.42 -2.64 9.51
CA PRO A 150 20.60 -2.83 10.95
C PRO A 150 19.51 -2.10 11.75
N PRO A 151 19.38 -2.38 13.06
CA PRO A 151 18.56 -1.55 13.95
C PRO A 151 18.90 -0.06 13.84
N VAL A 152 17.94 0.81 14.11
CA VAL A 152 18.14 2.28 14.03
C VAL A 152 19.21 2.76 15.00
N SER A 153 19.29 2.16 16.19
CA SER A 153 20.32 2.38 17.20
C SER A 153 20.63 1.06 17.91
N ASP A 154 21.76 0.98 18.60
CA ASP A 154 22.09 -0.15 19.48
C ASP A 154 21.02 -0.33 20.57
N ASP A 155 20.43 0.77 21.05
CA ASP A 155 19.36 0.76 22.05
C ASP A 155 18.03 0.21 21.50
N THR A 156 17.83 0.18 20.18
CA THR A 156 16.61 -0.34 19.53
C THR A 156 16.80 -1.76 19.00
N ALA A 157 17.86 -2.46 19.42
CA ALA A 157 18.17 -3.83 19.04
C ALA A 157 17.55 -4.88 19.99
N LEU A 158 16.57 -4.49 20.81
CA LEU A 158 16.01 -5.34 21.88
C LEU A 158 15.36 -6.62 21.34
N LEU A 159 14.76 -6.56 20.14
CA LEU A 159 14.06 -7.69 19.53
C LEU A 159 14.98 -8.65 18.78
N GLU A 160 16.22 -8.26 18.48
CA GLU A 160 17.09 -9.00 17.56
C GLU A 160 17.36 -10.42 18.04
N ARG A 161 17.74 -10.57 19.31
CA ARG A 161 18.02 -11.87 19.90
C ARG A 161 16.74 -12.64 20.20
N ALA A 162 15.73 -11.99 20.76
CA ALA A 162 14.47 -12.63 21.14
C ALA A 162 13.79 -13.27 19.92
N ILE A 163 13.65 -12.53 18.82
CA ILE A 163 12.97 -13.01 17.61
C ILE A 163 13.83 -14.00 16.82
N ALA A 164 15.17 -13.93 16.91
CA ALA A 164 16.06 -14.86 16.22
C ALA A 164 15.91 -16.32 16.68
N ASP A 165 15.57 -16.55 17.96
CA ASP A 165 15.51 -17.89 18.55
C ASP A 165 14.08 -18.48 18.56
N LEU A 166 13.06 -17.64 18.36
CA LEU A 166 11.65 -18.04 18.46
C LEU A 166 11.14 -18.83 17.24
N SER A 167 10.20 -19.75 17.50
CA SER A 167 9.48 -20.46 16.44
C SER A 167 8.45 -19.55 15.75
N ASN A 168 8.07 -19.86 14.51
CA ASN A 168 7.04 -19.10 13.80
C ASN A 168 5.68 -19.14 14.51
N GLU A 169 5.39 -20.21 15.25
CA GLU A 169 4.16 -20.33 16.04
C GLU A 169 4.16 -19.35 17.22
N ASP A 170 5.28 -19.26 17.94
CA ASP A 170 5.42 -18.35 19.09
C ASP A 170 5.45 -16.89 18.66
N ILE A 171 6.06 -16.60 17.51
CA ILE A 171 5.98 -15.27 16.88
C ILE A 171 4.53 -14.94 16.52
N MET A 172 3.77 -15.87 15.94
CA MET A 172 2.34 -15.66 15.66
C MET A 172 1.53 -15.34 16.93
N LYS A 173 1.72 -16.10 18.01
CA LYS A 173 1.03 -15.85 19.29
C LYS A 173 1.37 -14.46 19.84
N THR A 174 2.66 -14.12 19.82
CA THR A 174 3.15 -12.80 20.25
C THR A 174 2.51 -11.67 19.44
N LEU A 175 2.43 -11.83 18.12
CA LEU A 175 1.81 -10.85 17.23
C LEU A 175 0.31 -10.67 17.51
N HIS A 176 -0.37 -11.68 18.04
CA HIS A 176 -1.79 -11.59 18.40
C HIS A 176 -2.05 -10.86 19.73
N GLU A 177 -1.08 -10.86 20.65
CA GLU A 177 -1.18 -10.18 21.95
C GLU A 177 -0.85 -8.67 21.88
N ILE A 178 -0.24 -8.21 20.78
CA ILE A 178 0.29 -6.85 20.66
C ILE A 178 -0.63 -5.98 19.81
N ASP A 179 -0.92 -4.78 20.30
CA ASP A 179 -1.64 -3.77 19.53
C ASP A 179 -0.89 -3.38 18.24
N THR A 180 -1.63 -3.24 17.14
CA THR A 180 -1.06 -2.98 15.82
C THR A 180 -0.18 -1.73 15.80
N HIS A 181 -0.57 -0.64 16.49
CA HIS A 181 0.24 0.58 16.52
C HIS A 181 1.55 0.36 17.29
N ALA A 182 1.50 -0.30 18.44
CA ALA A 182 2.69 -0.64 19.22
C ALA A 182 3.66 -1.53 18.41
N LEU A 183 3.12 -2.51 17.67
CA LEU A 183 3.92 -3.37 16.80
C LEU A 183 4.63 -2.58 15.70
N ILE A 184 3.95 -1.65 15.02
CA ILE A 184 4.56 -0.84 13.96
C ILE A 184 5.66 0.05 14.53
N VAL A 185 5.43 0.71 15.68
CA VAL A 185 6.44 1.55 16.33
C VAL A 185 7.66 0.72 16.75
N ALA A 186 7.46 -0.45 17.35
CA ALA A 186 8.54 -1.35 17.75
C ALA A 186 9.40 -1.81 16.56
N LEU A 187 8.75 -2.20 15.46
CA LEU A 187 9.40 -2.66 14.24
C LEU A 187 10.11 -1.53 13.46
N SER A 188 9.69 -0.28 13.63
CA SER A 188 10.31 0.87 12.93
C SER A 188 11.80 1.06 13.29
N GLY A 189 12.21 0.60 14.47
CA GLY A 189 13.59 0.63 14.95
C GLY A 189 14.35 -0.69 14.89
N ALA A 190 13.69 -1.80 14.54
CA ALA A 190 14.29 -3.12 14.47
C ALA A 190 15.07 -3.32 13.15
N SER A 191 15.89 -4.37 13.10
CA SER A 191 16.57 -4.77 11.87
C SER A 191 15.59 -5.27 10.81
N GLY A 192 16.04 -5.21 9.55
CA GLY A 192 15.33 -5.84 8.44
C GLY A 192 15.09 -7.34 8.62
N THR A 193 15.99 -8.02 9.32
CA THR A 193 15.85 -9.45 9.61
C THR A 193 14.70 -9.74 10.58
N VAL A 194 14.55 -8.93 11.64
CA VAL A 194 13.42 -9.05 12.59
C VAL A 194 12.12 -8.69 11.89
N ILE A 195 12.07 -7.57 11.16
CA ILE A 195 10.88 -7.14 10.42
C ILE A 195 10.41 -8.26 9.48
N SER A 196 11.33 -8.84 8.69
CA SER A 196 11.00 -9.89 7.72
C SER A 196 10.49 -11.15 8.40
N ARG A 197 11.10 -11.56 9.52
CA ARG A 197 10.70 -12.75 10.26
C ARG A 197 9.33 -12.61 10.92
N MET A 198 9.05 -11.46 11.53
CA MET A 198 7.74 -11.17 12.11
C MET A 198 6.67 -11.05 11.01
N CYS A 199 6.98 -10.37 9.90
CA CYS A 199 6.08 -10.27 8.75
C CYS A 199 5.75 -11.63 8.12
N ALA A 200 6.70 -12.56 8.06
CA ALA A 200 6.48 -13.89 7.49
C ALA A 200 5.41 -14.70 8.24
N CYS A 201 5.14 -14.34 9.50
CA CYS A 201 4.14 -14.97 10.35
C CYS A 201 2.73 -14.36 10.21
N LEU A 202 2.59 -13.25 9.47
CA LEU A 202 1.31 -12.57 9.26
C LEU A 202 0.59 -13.08 8.02
N THR A 203 -0.74 -12.96 8.03
CA THR A 203 -1.56 -13.10 6.81
C THR A 203 -1.13 -12.07 5.76
N PRO A 204 -1.29 -12.34 4.44
CA PRO A 204 -0.91 -11.40 3.39
C PRO A 204 -1.46 -9.98 3.64
N ARG A 205 -2.75 -9.90 3.98
CA ARG A 205 -3.42 -8.63 4.30
C ARG A 205 -2.82 -7.90 5.50
N ALA A 206 -2.53 -8.61 6.60
CA ALA A 206 -1.94 -8.00 7.80
C ALA A 206 -0.51 -7.54 7.56
N LYS A 207 0.25 -8.29 6.74
CA LYS A 207 1.59 -7.92 6.29
C LYS A 207 1.58 -6.63 5.48
N ASP A 208 0.68 -6.52 4.50
CA ASP A 208 0.57 -5.32 3.65
C ASP A 208 0.23 -4.07 4.46
N LEU A 209 -0.74 -4.19 5.39
CA LEU A 209 -1.10 -3.15 6.35
C LEU A 209 0.11 -2.65 7.14
N LEU A 210 0.83 -3.59 7.77
CA LEU A 210 1.97 -3.29 8.61
C LEU A 210 3.12 -2.67 7.81
N ILE A 211 3.35 -3.12 6.59
CA ILE A 211 4.41 -2.61 5.71
C ILE A 211 4.07 -1.20 5.19
N GLU A 212 2.81 -0.95 4.82
CA GLU A 212 2.33 0.39 4.46
C GLU A 212 2.59 1.39 5.60
N ASP A 213 2.27 1.00 6.83
CA ASP A 213 2.46 1.84 8.00
C ASP A 213 3.94 1.99 8.38
N LEU A 214 4.76 0.94 8.27
CA LEU A 214 6.21 1.03 8.51
C LEU A 214 6.92 1.98 7.54
N ILE A 215 6.48 2.02 6.29
CA ILE A 215 7.02 2.95 5.29
C ILE A 215 6.73 4.40 5.68
N SER A 216 5.59 4.68 6.32
CA SER A 216 5.26 6.03 6.75
C SER A 216 6.32 6.61 7.69
N PHE A 217 6.93 5.76 8.53
CA PHE A 217 7.98 6.13 9.47
C PHE A 217 9.37 6.32 8.83
N LEU A 218 9.55 6.02 7.54
CA LEU A 218 10.79 6.40 6.82
C LEU A 218 10.94 7.92 6.68
N HIS A 219 9.82 8.64 6.63
CA HIS A 219 9.82 10.10 6.50
C HIS A 219 9.77 10.80 7.87
N PHE A 220 9.16 10.16 8.86
CA PHE A 220 9.01 10.70 10.20
C PHE A 220 9.23 9.59 11.24
N PRO A 221 10.48 9.23 11.54
CA PRO A 221 10.76 8.17 12.50
C PRO A 221 10.26 8.59 13.89
N PRO A 222 9.61 7.68 14.65
CA PRO A 222 9.26 7.94 16.03
C PRO A 222 10.51 8.17 16.90
N ASP A 223 10.33 8.83 18.04
CA ASP A 223 11.42 9.06 18.97
C ASP A 223 11.99 7.73 19.47
N ILE A 224 13.31 7.68 19.68
CA ILE A 224 14.00 6.45 20.12
C ILE A 224 13.38 5.90 21.42
N SER A 225 12.95 6.77 22.33
CA SER A 225 12.26 6.36 23.56
C SER A 225 10.94 5.64 23.31
N ASP A 226 10.19 6.05 22.30
CA ASP A 226 8.90 5.43 21.95
C ASP A 226 9.13 4.08 21.29
N ILE A 227 10.15 3.97 20.45
CA ILE A 227 10.58 2.69 19.86
C ILE A 227 10.95 1.72 20.96
N ILE A 228 11.81 2.12 21.91
CA ILE A 228 12.24 1.28 23.03
C ILE A 228 11.04 0.84 23.85
N SER A 229 10.16 1.77 24.25
CA SER A 229 8.96 1.43 25.03
C SER A 229 8.03 0.47 24.28
N ALA A 230 7.93 0.60 22.96
CA ALA A 230 7.14 -0.33 22.14
C ALA A 230 7.80 -1.71 22.04
N GLN A 231 9.13 -1.78 21.90
CA GLN A 231 9.87 -3.04 21.91
C GLN A 231 9.80 -3.76 23.26
N GLU A 232 9.86 -3.02 24.38
CA GLU A 232 9.67 -3.58 25.72
C GLU A 232 8.29 -4.23 25.86
N LYS A 233 7.23 -3.62 25.30
CA LYS A 233 5.89 -4.24 25.30
C LYS A 233 5.85 -5.57 24.54
N VAL A 234 6.60 -5.67 23.43
CA VAL A 234 6.72 -6.92 22.66
C VAL A 234 7.41 -7.99 23.52
N LEU A 235 8.47 -7.61 24.25
CA LEU A 235 9.18 -8.51 25.16
C LEU A 235 8.30 -8.93 26.34
N THR A 236 7.55 -8.01 26.95
CA THR A 236 6.59 -8.35 28.02
C THR A 236 5.53 -9.35 27.53
N ALA A 237 5.04 -9.17 26.30
CA ALA A 237 4.09 -10.13 25.72
C ALA A 237 4.71 -11.52 25.56
N LEU A 238 5.99 -11.60 25.15
CA LEU A 238 6.73 -12.86 25.09
C LEU A 238 6.90 -13.50 26.47
N GLU A 239 7.31 -12.72 27.47
CA GLU A 239 7.49 -13.21 28.85
C GLU A 239 6.18 -13.76 29.42
N ASN A 240 5.05 -13.08 29.21
CA ASN A 240 3.75 -13.57 29.66
C ASN A 240 3.39 -14.91 29.01
N LEU A 241 3.60 -15.05 27.70
CA LEU A 241 3.35 -16.32 26.99
C LEU A 241 4.30 -17.44 27.44
N GLU A 242 5.53 -17.11 27.87
CA GLU A 242 6.45 -18.08 28.49
C GLU A 242 5.92 -18.56 29.84
N ASP A 243 5.55 -17.61 30.70
CA ASP A 243 5.09 -17.88 32.06
C ASP A 243 3.77 -18.66 32.09
N ASP A 244 2.89 -18.41 31.11
CA ASP A 244 1.64 -19.15 30.91
C ASP A 244 1.86 -20.55 30.27
N GLY A 245 3.10 -20.85 29.84
CA GLY A 245 3.45 -22.13 29.20
C GLY A 245 2.86 -22.31 27.81
N GLU A 246 2.48 -21.21 27.15
CA GLU A 246 1.87 -21.22 25.82
C GLU A 246 2.91 -21.25 24.69
N MET A 247 4.19 -21.04 25.00
CA MET A 247 5.29 -21.12 24.04
C MET A 247 5.73 -22.56 23.76
N ALA A 248 5.87 -22.89 22.47
CA ALA A 248 6.35 -24.18 22.02
C ALA A 248 7.87 -24.34 22.23
N ASN A 249 8.64 -23.26 22.06
CA ASN A 249 10.09 -23.25 22.30
C ASN A 249 10.57 -21.88 22.84
N PRO A 250 10.57 -21.68 24.17
CA PRO A 250 10.96 -20.40 24.76
C PRO A 250 12.44 -20.10 24.52
N PRO A 251 12.82 -18.81 24.33
CA PRO A 251 14.21 -18.42 24.15
C PRO A 251 15.02 -18.70 25.44
N PRO A 252 16.33 -18.96 25.33
CA PRO A 252 17.16 -19.18 26.51
C PRO A 252 17.20 -17.91 27.36
N ARG A 253 16.77 -18.01 28.63
CA ARG A 253 16.79 -16.90 29.60
C ARG A 253 18.14 -16.18 29.56
N SER A 254 18.11 -14.88 29.27
CA SER A 254 19.27 -14.02 29.43
C SER A 254 19.52 -13.83 30.93
N SER A 255 20.44 -14.64 31.47
CA SER A 255 21.09 -14.41 32.76
C SER A 255 21.98 -13.18 32.73
#